data_AF-A0A023J7Q2-F1
#
_entry.id   AF-A0A023J7Q2-F1
#
_cell.length_a   1.000
_cell.length_b   1.000
_cell.length_c   1.000
_cell.angle_alpha   90.00
_cell.angle_beta   90.00
_cell.angle_gamma   90.00
#
_symmetry.space_group_name_H-M   'P 1'
#
loop_
_entity.id
_entity.type
_entity.pdbx_description
1 polymer ?
#
loop_
_entity_poly.entity_id
_entity_poly.type
_entity_poly.pdbx_seq_one_letter_code
_entity_poly.pdbx_strand_id
1 'polypeptide(L)'
;YFYTGVSNPGPDVPAFTAVGYVDDQQILHYDSETRRHEPCRDWVRGAVDPDFWDEETRSLQDWQSGFDVNLITLQHRYNQSQT
;
A
#
# COMPACT_ATOMS: atom_id res chain seq x y z
N TYR A 1 -3.57 9.60 3.93
CA TYR A 1 -3.11 8.32 3.35
C TYR A 1 -3.73 8.14 1.98
N PHE A 2 -2.97 7.56 1.05
CA PHE A 2 -3.43 7.15 -0.27
C PHE A 2 -3.10 5.67 -0.47
N TYR A 3 -4.05 4.94 -1.05
CA TYR A 3 -3.92 3.55 -1.42
C TYR A 3 -4.13 3.42 -2.92
N THR A 4 -3.20 2.75 -3.58
CA THR A 4 -3.27 2.50 -5.02
C THR A 4 -3.19 1.00 -5.23
N GLY A 5 -4.16 0.45 -5.95
CA GLY A 5 -4.13 -0.92 -6.45
C GLY A 5 -4.08 -0.91 -7.97
N VAL A 6 -3.22 -1.75 -8.56
CA VAL A 6 -3.00 -1.86 -10.00
C VAL A 6 -3.26 -3.30 -10.40
N SER A 7 -4.26 -3.52 -11.27
CA SER A 7 -4.69 -4.88 -11.63
C SER A 7 -3.77 -5.58 -12.63
N ASN A 8 -2.99 -4.82 -13.39
CA ASN A 8 -1.97 -5.33 -14.31
C ASN A 8 -0.71 -4.46 -14.19
N PRO A 9 0.10 -4.67 -13.14
CA PRO A 9 1.31 -3.89 -12.91
C PRO A 9 2.35 -4.12 -14.00
N GLY A 10 3.06 -3.05 -14.39
CA GLY A 10 4.28 -3.16 -15.19
C GLY A 10 5.46 -3.68 -14.36
N PRO A 11 6.63 -3.94 -14.99
CA PRO A 11 7.78 -4.54 -14.31
C PRO A 11 8.30 -3.80 -13.07
N ASP A 12 8.10 -2.48 -12.99
CA ASP A 12 8.58 -1.63 -11.90
C ASP A 12 7.44 -0.93 -11.13
N VAL A 13 6.22 -1.45 -11.24
CA VAL A 13 5.04 -0.89 -10.58
C VAL A 13 4.49 -1.91 -9.60
N PRO A 14 4.48 -1.63 -8.29
CA PRO A 14 3.86 -2.54 -7.33
C PRO A 14 2.36 -2.70 -7.59
N ALA A 15 1.83 -3.91 -7.42
CA ALA A 15 0.41 -4.18 -7.52
C ALA A 15 -0.40 -3.40 -6.47
N PHE A 16 0.21 -3.09 -5.33
CA PHE A 16 -0.40 -2.26 -4.30
C PHE A 16 0.65 -1.36 -3.64
N THR A 17 0.27 -0.11 -3.37
CA THR A 17 1.07 0.85 -2.60
C THR A 17 0.19 1.60 -1.61
N ALA A 18 0.71 1.85 -0.40
CA ALA A 18 0.10 2.77 0.56
C ALA A 18 1.12 3.85 0.94
N VAL A 19 0.73 5.11 0.82
CA VAL A 19 1.61 6.26 1.11
C VAL A 19 0.92 7.26 2.03
N GLY A 20 1.70 7.81 2.97
CA GLY A 20 1.25 8.82 3.92
C GLY A 20 1.99 10.13 3.69
N TYR A 21 1.24 11.24 3.74
CA TYR A 21 1.77 12.59 3.61
C TYR A 21 1.36 13.43 4.82
N VAL A 22 2.26 14.27 5.28
CA VAL A 22 1.98 15.43 6.12
C VAL A 22 2.46 16.65 5.35
N ASP A 23 1.55 17.58 5.09
CA ASP A 23 1.74 18.66 4.12
C ASP A 23 2.17 18.12 2.74
N ASP A 24 3.31 18.57 2.21
CA ASP A 24 3.89 18.14 0.92
C ASP A 24 4.95 17.04 1.08
N GLN A 25 5.15 16.52 2.30
CA GLN A 25 6.18 15.54 2.59
C GLN A 25 5.59 14.14 2.73
N GLN A 26 6.08 13.21 1.90
CA GLN A 26 5.83 11.78 2.12
C GLN A 26 6.58 11.34 3.37
N ILE A 27 5.82 10.80 4.33
CA ILE A 27 6.33 10.37 5.64
C ILE A 27 6.33 8.85 5.79
N LEU A 28 5.51 8.16 5.01
CA LEU A 28 5.25 6.73 5.13
C LEU A 28 5.13 6.09 3.75
N HIS A 29 5.62 4.87 3.63
CA HIS A 29 5.55 4.07 2.42
C HIS A 29 5.32 2.59 2.76
N TYR A 30 4.54 1.94 1.92
CA TYR A 30 4.37 0.49 1.83
C TYR A 30 4.16 0.15 0.36
N ASP A 31 4.74 -0.96 -0.08
CA ASP A 31 4.43 -1.56 -1.38
C ASP A 31 4.29 -3.08 -1.27
N SER A 32 3.65 -3.68 -2.28
CA SER A 32 3.39 -5.12 -2.33
C SER A 32 4.64 -5.98 -2.50
N GLU A 33 5.80 -5.40 -2.81
CA GLU A 33 7.06 -6.14 -3.02
C GLU A 33 7.81 -6.29 -1.70
N THR A 34 8.03 -5.19 -0.99
CA THR A 34 8.70 -5.14 0.30
C THR A 34 7.79 -5.60 1.45
N ARG A 35 6.48 -5.36 1.32
CA ARG A 35 5.42 -5.73 2.28
C ARG A 35 5.69 -5.24 3.70
N ARG A 36 6.27 -4.04 3.83
CA ARG A 36 6.60 -3.40 5.11
C ARG A 36 6.13 -1.95 5.13
N HIS A 37 5.61 -1.52 6.28
CA HIS A 37 5.32 -0.12 6.52
C HIS A 37 6.58 0.58 7.03
N GLU A 38 7.11 1.52 6.24
CA GLU A 38 8.41 2.14 6.52
C GLU A 38 8.33 3.67 6.62
N PRO A 39 9.06 4.28 7.57
CA PRO A 39 9.20 5.73 7.66
C PRO A 39 10.09 6.27 6.52
N CYS A 40 9.59 7.26 5.79
CA CYS A 40 10.35 7.94 4.71
C CYS A 40 11.14 9.17 5.19
N ARG A 41 10.99 9.56 6.46
CA ARG A 41 11.65 10.74 7.05
C ARG A 41 12.20 10.40 8.43
N ASP A 42 13.36 10.96 8.76
CA ASP A 42 14.07 10.66 10.01
C ASP A 42 13.24 11.00 11.25
N TRP A 43 12.50 12.11 11.20
CA TRP A 43 11.68 12.55 12.32
C TRP A 43 10.49 11.62 12.61
N VAL A 44 10.11 10.75 11.66
CA VAL A 44 9.02 9.78 11.84
C VAL A 44 9.52 8.53 12.57
N ARG A 45 10.78 8.13 12.34
CA ARG A 45 11.34 6.86 12.83
C ARG A 45 11.30 6.72 14.35
N GLY A 46 11.41 7.82 15.08
CA GLY A 46 11.35 7.86 16.54
C GLY A 46 10.08 8.51 17.12
N ALA A 47 9.09 8.81 16.28
CA ALA A 47 7.86 9.47 16.72
C ALA A 47 6.83 8.50 17.33
N VAL A 48 7.02 7.19 17.10
CA VAL A 48 6.11 6.12 17.50
C VAL A 48 6.87 4.97 18.15
N ASP A 49 6.17 4.16 18.93
CA ASP A 49 6.73 2.95 19.52
C ASP A 49 7.10 1.92 18.43
N PRO A 50 8.17 1.11 18.62
CA PRO A 50 8.59 0.13 17.62
C PRO A 50 7.48 -0.84 17.18
N ASP A 51 6.62 -1.25 18.11
CA ASP A 51 5.54 -2.21 17.87
C ASP A 51 4.48 -1.67 16.89
N PHE A 52 4.32 -0.34 16.79
CA PHE A 52 3.40 0.30 15.85
C PHE A 52 3.68 -0.10 14.40
N TRP A 53 4.96 -0.22 14.02
CA TRP A 53 5.36 -0.53 12.65
C TRP A 53 4.94 -1.94 12.24
N ASP A 54 5.03 -2.89 13.17
CA ASP A 54 4.64 -4.28 12.93
C ASP A 54 3.13 -4.43 12.82
N GLU A 55 2.37 -3.72 13.67
CA GLU A 55 0.90 -3.69 13.63
C GLU A 55 0.37 -3.05 12.34
N GLU A 56 0.91 -1.90 11.95
CA GLU A 56 0.52 -1.23 10.71
C GLU A 56 0.93 -2.06 9.48
N THR A 57 2.09 -2.70 9.51
CA THR A 57 2.51 -3.60 8.43
C THR A 57 1.50 -4.72 8.20
N ARG A 58 1.02 -5.37 9.27
CA ARG A 58 -0.02 -6.41 9.16
C ARG A 58 -1.32 -5.84 8.60
N SER A 59 -1.74 -4.68 9.10
CA SER A 59 -2.95 -4.01 8.61
C SER A 59 -2.85 -3.69 7.11
N LEU A 60 -1.69 -3.24 6.62
CA LEU A 60 -1.48 -2.95 5.20
C LEU A 60 -1.43 -4.22 4.33
N GLN A 61 -0.95 -5.34 4.87
CA GLN A 61 -1.02 -6.64 4.19
C GLN A 61 -2.48 -7.12 4.04
N ASP A 62 -3.33 -6.86 5.04
CA ASP A 62 -4.77 -7.14 4.95
C ASP A 62 -5.45 -6.23 3.92
N TRP A 63 -5.11 -4.93 3.90
CA TRP A 63 -5.59 -4.00 2.89
C TRP A 63 -5.18 -4.41 1.48
N GLN A 64 -3.92 -4.80 1.26
CA GLN A 64 -3.44 -5.30 -0.02
C GLN A 64 -4.31 -6.47 -0.51
N SER A 65 -4.56 -7.45 0.36
CA SER A 65 -5.40 -8.62 0.04
C SER A 65 -6.84 -8.22 -0.29
N GLY A 66 -7.38 -7.23 0.42
CA GLY A 66 -8.71 -6.66 0.12
C GLY A 66 -8.75 -5.95 -1.23
N PHE A 67 -7.70 -5.21 -1.60
CA PHE A 67 -7.59 -4.55 -2.90
C PHE A 67 -7.54 -5.54 -4.06
N ASP A 68 -6.79 -6.64 -3.92
CA ASP A 68 -6.73 -7.69 -4.95
C ASP A 68 -8.13 -8.24 -5.26
N VAL A 69 -8.91 -8.57 -4.22
CA VAL A 69 -10.30 -9.06 -4.38
C VAL A 69 -11.22 -7.98 -4.98
N ASN A 70 -11.06 -6.73 -4.54
CA ASN A 70 -11.87 -5.62 -5.05
C ASN A 70 -11.58 -5.34 -6.52
N LEU A 71 -10.33 -5.37 -6.95
CA LEU A 71 -9.95 -5.15 -8.35
C LEU A 71 -10.54 -6.23 -9.26
N ILE A 72 -10.45 -7.50 -8.87
CA ILE A 72 -11.09 -8.61 -9.61
C ILE A 72 -12.60 -8.40 -9.70
N THR A 73 -13.24 -8.03 -8.58
CA THR A 73 -14.68 -7.77 -8.53
C THR A 73 -15.08 -6.62 -9.44
N LEU A 74 -14.32 -5.53 -9.45
CA LEU A 74 -14.58 -4.37 -10.29
C LEU A 74 -14.39 -4.70 -11.77
N GLN A 75 -13.33 -5.40 -12.15
CA GLN A 75 -13.12 -5.85 -13.53
C GLN A 75 -14.31 -6.65 -14.06
N HIS A 76 -14.82 -7.60 -13.27
CA HIS A 76 -16.02 -8.36 -13.62
C HIS A 76 -17.25 -7.46 -13.80
N ARG A 77 -17.50 -6.53 -12.87
CA ARG A 77 -18.66 -5.62 -12.93
C ARG A 77 -18.62 -4.68 -14.12
N TYR A 78 -17.43 -4.27 -14.56
CA TYR A 78 -17.24 -3.40 -15.72
C TYR A 78 -17.06 -4.17 -17.03
N ASN A 79 -17.24 -5.50 -17.03
CA ASN A 79 -17.02 -6.36 -18.20
C ASN A 79 -15.62 -6.16 -18.83
N GLN A 80 -14.60 -5.92 -17.99
CA GLN A 80 -13.21 -5.85 -18.41
C GLN A 80 -12.63 -7.26 -18.45
N SER A 81 -11.94 -7.60 -19.53
CA SER A 81 -11.21 -8.87 -19.65
C SER A 81 -9.97 -8.87 -18.76
N GLN A 82 -9.73 -9.98 -18.07
CA GLN A 82 -8.40 -10.24 -17.50
C GLN A 82 -7.41 -10.27 -18.68
N THR A 83 -6.37 -9.44 -18.61
CA THR A 83 -5.34 -9.33 -19.64
C THR A 83 -4.16 -10.18 -19.25
#